data_AF-A0A453JMF8-F1
#
_entry.id   AF-A0A453JMF8-F1
#
_cell.length_a   1.000
_cell.length_b   1.000
_cell.length_c   1.000
_cell.angle_alpha   90.00
_cell.angle_beta   90.00
_cell.angle_gamma   90.00
#
_symmetry.space_group_name_H-M   'P 1'
#
loop_
_entity.id
_entity.type
_entity.pdbx_description
1 polymer ?
#
loop_
_entity_poly.entity_id
_entity_poly.type
_entity_poly.pdbx_seq_one_letter_code
_entity_poly.pdbx_strand_id
1 'polypeptide(L)'
;RRHRIKMAKVNAGAALLSLCLLLACSAGGTQAAYVDVEGTVRTEVEKAIKSNPGIGAALVRLVFHDCWFQGCDGSVLLDKTTSGGNTEKKAINNIGLDGFNLIDTIKYKLGNSVSCADIVVFAARDAARYLSGGKITYSVPSGRKDGIVSSAAAADAILPQSTFEFQQLVDNFAKKNFTQEELVILSGAHS
;
A
#
# COMPACT_ATOMS: atom_id res chain seq x y z
N ARG A 1 -37.14 -75.94 -14.69
CA ARG A 1 -36.99 -75.83 -13.22
C ARG A 1 -35.79 -74.94 -12.95
N ARG A 2 -36.02 -73.78 -12.32
CA ARG A 2 -35.09 -72.63 -12.25
C ARG A 2 -33.85 -72.94 -11.40
N HIS A 3 -32.69 -72.59 -11.93
CA HIS A 3 -31.39 -72.60 -11.25
C HIS A 3 -31.40 -71.60 -10.08
N ARG A 4 -30.95 -72.03 -8.88
CA ARG A 4 -30.61 -71.13 -7.77
C ARG A 4 -29.11 -70.88 -7.79
N ILE A 5 -28.73 -69.65 -8.11
CA ILE A 5 -27.37 -69.12 -7.98
C ILE A 5 -27.11 -68.91 -6.47
N LYS A 6 -26.03 -69.49 -5.94
CA LYS A 6 -25.54 -69.19 -4.60
C LYS A 6 -24.93 -67.78 -4.62
N MET A 7 -25.51 -66.84 -3.89
CA MET A 7 -24.86 -65.55 -3.62
C MET A 7 -23.75 -65.76 -2.60
N ALA A 8 -22.51 -65.42 -2.99
CA ALA A 8 -21.39 -65.34 -2.08
C ALA A 8 -21.59 -64.17 -1.12
N LYS A 9 -21.40 -64.41 0.18
CA LYS A 9 -21.36 -63.35 1.20
C LYS A 9 -20.09 -62.52 0.97
N VAL A 10 -20.27 -61.27 0.55
CA VAL A 10 -19.19 -60.30 0.46
C VAL A 10 -18.91 -59.76 1.86
N ASN A 11 -17.67 -59.91 2.32
CA ASN A 11 -17.23 -59.55 3.66
C ASN A 11 -17.12 -58.02 3.76
N ALA A 12 -17.76 -57.40 4.75
CA ALA A 12 -17.89 -55.94 4.90
C ALA A 12 -16.55 -55.18 5.13
N GLY A 13 -15.44 -55.89 5.29
CA GLY A 13 -14.10 -55.29 5.52
C GLY A 13 -13.40 -54.76 4.27
N ALA A 14 -13.77 -55.18 3.06
CA ALA A 14 -13.08 -54.77 1.83
C ALA A 14 -13.65 -53.49 1.19
N ALA A 15 -14.82 -53.03 1.63
CA ALA A 15 -15.49 -51.84 1.07
C ALA A 15 -15.00 -50.52 1.70
N LEU A 16 -14.32 -50.57 2.85
CA LEU A 16 -13.85 -49.37 3.57
C LEU A 16 -12.48 -48.86 3.11
N LEU A 17 -11.61 -49.72 2.55
CA LEU A 17 -10.33 -49.27 2.00
C LEU A 17 -10.43 -48.68 0.58
N SER A 18 -11.48 -49.02 -0.18
CA SER A 18 -11.67 -48.50 -1.54
C SER A 18 -12.38 -47.14 -1.58
N LEU A 19 -12.96 -46.68 -0.45
CA LEU A 19 -13.61 -45.38 -0.36
C LEU A 19 -12.66 -44.26 0.10
N CYS A 20 -11.50 -44.59 0.70
CA CYS A 20 -10.49 -43.60 1.06
C CYS A 20 -9.60 -43.14 -0.12
N LEU A 21 -9.52 -43.90 -1.22
CA LEU A 21 -8.77 -43.48 -2.42
C LEU A 21 -9.56 -42.59 -3.39
N LEU A 22 -10.85 -42.33 -3.14
CA LEU A 22 -11.71 -41.49 -3.99
C LEU A 22 -11.99 -40.09 -3.41
N LEU A 23 -11.39 -39.73 -2.26
CA LEU A 23 -11.39 -38.36 -1.72
C LEU A 23 -10.08 -37.60 -2.00
N ALA A 24 -9.31 -38.06 -2.98
CA ALA A 24 -8.09 -37.39 -3.45
C ALA A 24 -8.29 -36.76 -4.84
N CYS A 25 -9.34 -35.95 -5.04
CA CYS A 25 -9.31 -34.89 -6.03
C CYS A 25 -10.44 -33.88 -5.79
N SER A 26 -10.12 -32.60 -5.95
CA SER A 26 -10.97 -31.39 -5.88
C SER A 26 -10.95 -30.54 -4.59
N ALA A 27 -9.83 -30.51 -3.88
CA ALA A 27 -9.39 -29.25 -3.27
C ALA A 27 -8.60 -28.42 -4.30
N GLY A 28 -9.24 -28.11 -5.43
CA GLY A 28 -8.82 -27.04 -6.35
C GLY A 28 -9.22 -25.67 -5.82
N GLY A 29 -9.40 -25.53 -4.50
CA GLY A 29 -9.42 -24.23 -3.87
C GLY A 29 -8.02 -23.69 -3.99
N THR A 30 -7.84 -22.62 -4.77
CA THR A 30 -6.66 -21.77 -4.63
C THR A 30 -6.55 -21.46 -3.14
N GLN A 31 -5.62 -22.11 -2.44
CA GLN A 31 -5.16 -21.62 -1.15
C GLN A 31 -4.75 -20.19 -1.48
N ALA A 32 -5.52 -19.19 -1.02
CA ALA A 32 -5.14 -17.80 -1.23
C ALA A 32 -3.72 -17.71 -0.68
N ALA A 33 -2.75 -17.59 -1.58
CA ALA A 33 -1.35 -17.55 -1.17
C ALA A 33 -1.26 -16.43 -0.14
N TYR A 34 -0.79 -16.75 1.06
CA TYR A 34 -0.59 -15.73 2.08
C TYR A 34 0.44 -14.74 1.52
N VAL A 35 -0.02 -13.56 1.12
CA VAL A 35 0.85 -12.50 0.62
C VAL A 35 1.31 -11.70 1.83
N ASP A 36 2.59 -11.78 2.14
CA ASP A 36 3.22 -10.87 3.09
C ASP A 36 3.30 -9.47 2.47
N VAL A 37 2.27 -8.66 2.72
CA VAL A 37 2.11 -7.32 2.17
C VAL A 37 3.28 -6.42 2.56
N GLU A 38 3.51 -6.27 3.87
CA GLU A 38 4.54 -5.38 4.39
C GLU A 38 5.96 -5.87 4.04
N GLY A 39 6.21 -7.18 4.06
CA GLY A 39 7.48 -7.75 3.63
C GLY A 39 7.76 -7.51 2.15
N THR A 40 6.73 -7.58 1.30
CA THR A 40 6.85 -7.28 -0.13
C THR A 40 7.15 -5.81 -0.37
N VAL A 41 6.41 -4.89 0.28
CA VAL A 41 6.66 -3.44 0.19
C VAL A 41 8.10 -3.13 0.59
N ARG A 42 8.52 -3.60 1.78
CA ARG A 42 9.86 -3.39 2.30
C ARG A 42 10.94 -3.88 1.33
N THR A 43 10.78 -5.08 0.77
CA THR A 43 11.75 -5.65 -0.17
C THR A 43 11.93 -4.79 -1.42
N GLU A 44 10.84 -4.34 -2.04
CA GLU A 44 10.91 -3.53 -3.26
C GLU A 44 11.43 -2.11 -2.98
N VAL A 45 11.07 -1.52 -1.83
CA VAL A 45 11.60 -0.22 -1.38
C VAL A 45 13.10 -0.28 -1.16
N GLU A 46 13.58 -1.27 -0.39
CA GLU A 46 15.01 -1.43 -0.14
C GLU A 46 15.79 -1.66 -1.44
N LYS A 47 15.24 -2.45 -2.37
CA LYS A 47 15.83 -2.66 -3.70
C LYS A 47 15.89 -1.36 -4.51
N ALA A 48 14.83 -0.56 -4.51
CA ALA A 48 14.78 0.69 -5.25
C ALA A 48 15.76 1.73 -4.69
N ILE A 49 15.84 1.88 -3.36
CA ILE A 49 16.77 2.82 -2.73
C ILE A 49 18.24 2.40 -2.96
N LYS A 50 18.55 1.08 -2.94
CA LYS A 50 19.88 0.58 -3.30
C LYS A 50 20.29 0.96 -4.73
N SER A 51 19.33 0.99 -5.66
CA SER A 51 19.58 1.36 -7.04
C SER A 51 19.65 2.88 -7.25
N ASN A 52 18.81 3.63 -6.55
CA ASN A 52 18.75 5.09 -6.60
C ASN A 52 18.41 5.64 -5.20
N PRO A 53 19.40 6.17 -4.45
CA PRO A 53 19.18 6.68 -3.10
C PRO A 53 18.09 7.76 -3.00
N GLY A 54 17.88 8.54 -4.07
CA GLY A 54 16.87 9.60 -4.11
C GLY A 54 15.43 9.10 -3.92
N ILE A 55 15.16 7.83 -4.23
CA ILE A 55 13.82 7.24 -4.05
C ILE A 55 13.38 7.23 -2.60
N GLY A 56 14.33 7.11 -1.64
CA GLY A 56 13.97 7.12 -0.23
C GLY A 56 13.31 8.44 0.18
N ALA A 57 13.97 9.56 -0.16
CA ALA A 57 13.43 10.89 0.11
C ALA A 57 12.15 11.14 -0.69
N ALA A 58 12.07 10.66 -1.94
CA ALA A 58 10.87 10.78 -2.76
C ALA A 58 9.64 10.11 -2.13
N LEU A 59 9.79 8.91 -1.54
CA LEU A 59 8.70 8.20 -0.88
C LEU A 59 8.23 8.89 0.41
N VAL A 60 9.17 9.41 1.22
CA VAL A 60 8.85 10.20 2.42
C VAL A 60 8.08 11.46 2.03
N ARG A 61 8.49 12.13 0.94
CA ARG A 61 7.76 13.27 0.41
C ARG A 61 6.38 12.86 -0.14
N LEU A 62 6.30 11.75 -0.87
CA LEU A 62 5.06 11.29 -1.49
C LEU A 62 3.96 11.07 -0.44
N VAL A 63 4.26 10.42 0.69
CA VAL A 63 3.26 10.24 1.75
C VAL A 63 2.84 11.56 2.39
N PHE A 64 3.74 12.52 2.55
CA PHE A 64 3.38 13.84 3.06
C PHE A 64 2.38 14.51 2.12
N HIS A 65 2.67 14.54 0.82
CA HIS A 65 1.81 15.18 -0.18
C HIS A 65 0.45 14.49 -0.34
N ASP A 66 0.40 13.15 -0.23
CA ASP A 66 -0.85 12.40 -0.17
C ASP A 66 -1.66 12.80 1.07
N CYS A 67 -1.10 12.61 2.26
CA CYS A 67 -1.80 12.86 3.53
C CYS A 67 -2.21 14.32 3.73
N TRP A 68 -1.49 15.27 3.14
CA TRP A 68 -1.84 16.69 3.24
C TRP A 68 -3.09 17.02 2.41
N PHE A 69 -3.39 16.28 1.35
CA PHE A 69 -4.57 16.46 0.53
C PHE A 69 -5.69 15.50 0.89
N GLN A 70 -6.74 16.01 1.54
CA GLN A 70 -7.93 15.25 1.97
C GLN A 70 -7.69 13.98 2.83
N GLY A 71 -6.45 13.61 3.13
CA GLY A 71 -6.06 12.49 3.97
C GLY A 71 -5.16 11.51 3.22
N CYS A 72 -4.66 10.49 3.89
CA CYS A 72 -3.82 9.48 3.26
C CYS A 72 -4.69 8.47 2.50
N ASP A 73 -5.11 8.82 1.29
CA ASP A 73 -6.03 8.00 0.48
C ASP A 73 -5.44 7.62 -0.89
N GLY A 74 -4.18 7.92 -1.18
CA GLY A 74 -3.55 7.59 -2.45
C GLY A 74 -4.06 8.41 -3.64
N SER A 75 -4.86 9.48 -3.43
CA SER A 75 -5.38 10.30 -4.53
C SER A 75 -4.27 10.95 -5.37
N VAL A 76 -3.11 11.21 -4.75
CA VAL A 76 -1.93 11.77 -5.43
C VAL A 76 -1.43 10.88 -6.58
N LEU A 77 -1.77 9.59 -6.55
CA LEU A 77 -1.38 8.61 -7.57
C LEU A 77 -2.26 8.66 -8.82
N LEU A 78 -3.42 9.32 -8.77
CA LEU A 78 -4.38 9.35 -9.88
C LEU A 78 -3.81 10.09 -11.10
N ASP A 79 -3.98 9.48 -12.28
CA ASP A 79 -3.60 10.06 -13.57
C ASP A 79 -4.76 10.81 -14.26
N LYS A 80 -5.99 10.61 -13.79
CA LYS A 80 -7.19 11.22 -14.36
C LYS A 80 -8.15 11.63 -13.27
N THR A 81 -8.90 12.69 -13.53
CA THR A 81 -10.04 13.11 -12.70
C THR A 81 -11.34 12.77 -13.42
N THR A 82 -12.43 12.55 -12.67
CA THR A 82 -13.77 12.33 -13.25
C THR A 82 -14.34 13.58 -13.93
N SER A 83 -13.90 14.76 -13.51
CA SER A 83 -14.31 16.05 -14.07
C SER A 83 -13.49 16.48 -15.31
N GLY A 84 -12.44 15.75 -15.67
CA GLY A 84 -11.53 16.11 -16.76
C GLY A 84 -10.54 17.23 -16.43
N GLY A 85 -10.49 17.70 -15.19
CA GLY A 85 -9.49 18.65 -14.70
C GLY A 85 -8.13 18.00 -14.40
N ASN A 86 -7.18 18.84 -13.98
CA ASN A 86 -5.83 18.43 -13.60
C ASN A 86 -5.80 17.68 -12.26
N THR A 87 -5.10 16.54 -12.23
CA THR A 87 -4.82 15.80 -10.99
C THR A 87 -3.74 16.50 -10.16
N GLU A 88 -3.59 16.06 -8.91
CA GLU A 88 -2.56 16.51 -7.98
C GLU A 88 -1.14 16.43 -8.57
N LYS A 89 -0.85 15.50 -9.48
CA LYS A 89 0.46 15.42 -10.16
C LYS A 89 0.81 16.68 -10.98
N LYS A 90 -0.18 17.53 -11.27
CA LYS A 90 -0.02 18.81 -11.97
C LYS A 90 -0.08 20.03 -11.05
N ALA A 91 -0.23 19.83 -9.73
CA ALA A 91 -0.15 20.92 -8.77
C ALA A 91 1.28 21.50 -8.74
N ILE A 92 1.40 22.81 -8.60
CA ILE A 92 2.69 23.50 -8.53
C ILE A 92 3.49 23.00 -7.33
N ASN A 93 2.82 22.84 -6.18
CA ASN A 93 3.45 22.37 -4.94
C ASN A 93 3.86 20.88 -5.01
N ASN A 94 3.32 20.11 -5.96
CA ASN A 94 3.69 18.72 -6.22
C ASN A 94 4.80 18.55 -7.26
N ILE A 95 5.42 19.65 -7.70
CA ILE A 95 6.54 19.59 -8.63
C ILE A 95 7.65 18.68 -8.09
N GLY A 96 8.16 17.79 -8.93
CA GLY A 96 9.24 16.86 -8.58
C GLY A 96 8.85 15.76 -7.60
N LEU A 97 7.57 15.49 -7.36
CA LEU A 97 7.17 14.22 -6.74
C LEU A 97 7.65 13.06 -7.62
N ASP A 98 8.11 12.00 -6.97
CA ASP A 98 8.64 10.81 -7.62
C ASP A 98 8.29 9.56 -6.77
N GLY A 99 8.63 8.37 -7.25
CA GLY A 99 8.30 7.09 -6.61
C GLY A 99 7.05 6.43 -7.16
N PHE A 100 6.29 7.09 -8.05
CA PHE A 100 5.06 6.55 -8.65
C PHE A 100 5.27 5.17 -9.30
N ASN A 101 6.31 5.01 -10.11
CA ASN A 101 6.62 3.74 -10.79
C ASN A 101 6.91 2.60 -9.79
N LEU A 102 7.50 2.91 -8.63
CA LEU A 102 7.75 1.92 -7.59
C LEU A 102 6.44 1.51 -6.92
N ILE A 103 5.55 2.47 -6.63
CA ILE A 103 4.21 2.18 -6.10
C ILE A 103 3.44 1.29 -7.08
N ASP A 104 3.49 1.57 -8.39
CA ASP A 104 2.87 0.73 -9.42
C ASP A 104 3.47 -0.69 -9.44
N THR A 105 4.79 -0.82 -9.32
CA THR A 105 5.49 -2.10 -9.26
C THR A 105 5.06 -2.93 -8.05
N ILE A 106 4.95 -2.29 -6.88
CA ILE A 106 4.51 -2.93 -5.65
C ILE A 106 3.02 -3.32 -5.76
N LYS A 107 2.18 -2.42 -6.28
CA LYS A 107 0.75 -2.67 -6.52
C LYS A 107 0.53 -3.86 -7.45
N TYR A 108 1.32 -3.96 -8.52
CA TYR A 108 1.27 -5.09 -9.44
C TYR A 108 1.57 -6.43 -8.74
N LYS A 109 2.54 -6.46 -7.81
CA LYS A 109 2.91 -7.66 -7.05
C LYS A 109 1.87 -8.07 -6.01
N LEU A 110 1.24 -7.09 -5.36
CA LEU A 110 0.28 -7.32 -4.27
C LEU A 110 -1.15 -7.55 -4.76
N GLY A 111 -1.48 -7.07 -5.96
CA GLY A 111 -2.81 -7.19 -6.55
C GLY A 111 -3.83 -6.19 -5.99
N ASN A 112 -5.10 -6.44 -6.30
CA ASN A 112 -6.18 -5.48 -6.05
C ASN A 112 -6.73 -5.48 -4.62
N SER A 113 -6.37 -6.45 -3.78
CA SER A 113 -6.83 -6.55 -2.39
C SER A 113 -6.17 -5.57 -1.43
N VAL A 114 -5.01 -5.02 -1.80
CA VAL A 114 -4.27 -4.03 -1.00
C VAL A 114 -4.50 -2.64 -1.57
N SER A 115 -4.90 -1.67 -0.75
CA SER A 115 -5.08 -0.28 -1.21
C SER A 115 -3.75 0.36 -1.60
N CYS A 116 -3.79 1.22 -2.62
CA CYS A 116 -2.64 2.04 -2.99
C CYS A 116 -2.26 3.00 -1.85
N ALA A 117 -3.25 3.50 -1.10
CA ALA A 117 -3.04 4.32 0.09
C ALA A 117 -2.17 3.62 1.15
N ASP A 118 -2.44 2.35 1.46
CA ASP A 118 -1.59 1.60 2.38
C ASP A 118 -0.19 1.35 1.81
N ILE A 119 -0.07 1.08 0.51
CA ILE A 119 1.24 0.91 -0.15
C ILE A 119 2.10 2.17 -0.02
N VAL A 120 1.53 3.36 -0.22
CA VAL A 120 2.26 4.65 -0.07
C VAL A 120 2.78 4.81 1.35
N VAL A 121 1.93 4.56 2.36
CA VAL A 121 2.31 4.73 3.76
C VAL A 121 3.34 3.69 4.21
N PHE A 122 3.18 2.43 3.81
CA PHE A 122 4.16 1.39 4.07
C PHE A 122 5.50 1.71 3.40
N ALA A 123 5.47 2.17 2.15
CA ALA A 123 6.68 2.49 1.41
C ALA A 123 7.46 3.64 2.06
N ALA A 124 6.77 4.69 2.52
CA ALA A 124 7.41 5.79 3.23
C ALA A 124 8.00 5.37 4.58
N ARG A 125 7.29 4.54 5.37
CA ARG A 125 7.83 3.95 6.61
C ARG A 125 9.10 3.17 6.33
N ASP A 126 9.08 2.30 5.32
CA ASP A 126 10.23 1.44 5.00
C ASP A 126 11.40 2.25 4.42
N ALA A 127 11.11 3.34 3.70
CA ALA A 127 12.11 4.32 3.28
C ALA A 127 12.76 5.02 4.48
N ALA A 128 11.98 5.53 5.44
CA ALA A 128 12.49 6.17 6.65
C ALA A 128 13.36 5.20 7.48
N ARG A 129 12.93 3.94 7.62
CA ARG A 129 13.72 2.89 8.27
C ARG A 129 15.03 2.66 7.54
N TYR A 130 15.01 2.55 6.21
CA TYR A 130 16.22 2.30 5.43
C TYR A 130 17.21 3.47 5.51
N LEU A 131 16.74 4.70 5.28
CA LEU A 131 17.56 5.91 5.29
C LEU A 131 18.20 6.17 6.65
N SER A 132 17.51 5.85 7.74
CA SER A 132 18.03 6.00 9.11
C SER A 132 18.97 4.87 9.56
N GLY A 133 19.27 3.89 8.68
CA GLY A 133 20.04 2.70 9.06
C GLY A 133 19.34 1.85 10.12
N GLY A 134 18.00 1.84 10.13
CA GLY A 134 17.17 1.09 11.07
C GLY A 134 16.84 1.82 12.38
N LYS A 135 17.34 3.05 12.59
CA LYS A 135 17.09 3.81 13.84
C LYS A 135 15.64 4.29 13.96
N ILE A 136 15.01 4.63 12.85
CA ILE A 136 13.59 4.99 12.80
C ILE A 136 12.80 3.72 12.47
N THR A 137 12.16 3.14 13.48
CA THR A 137 11.31 1.95 13.32
C THR A 137 10.03 2.14 14.11
N TYR A 138 8.88 2.06 13.43
CA TYR A 138 7.56 2.17 14.01
C TYR A 138 6.54 1.39 13.19
N SER A 139 5.46 0.96 13.82
CA SER A 139 4.32 0.32 13.14
C SER A 139 3.39 1.38 12.56
N VAL A 140 2.78 1.09 11.41
CA VAL A 140 1.72 1.93 10.83
C VAL A 140 0.45 1.08 10.69
N PRO A 141 -0.72 1.57 11.12
CA PRO A 141 -1.98 0.87 10.90
C PRO A 141 -2.25 0.68 9.41
N SER A 142 -2.96 -0.40 9.06
CA SER A 142 -3.47 -0.66 7.71
C SER A 142 -4.98 -0.44 7.63
N GLY A 143 -5.55 -0.59 6.43
CA GLY A 143 -6.99 -0.49 6.18
C GLY A 143 -7.41 0.84 5.56
N ARG A 144 -6.47 1.64 5.04
CA ARG A 144 -6.80 2.84 4.26
C ARG A 144 -7.54 2.44 2.99
N LYS A 145 -8.44 3.31 2.55
CA LYS A 145 -9.18 3.14 1.29
C LYS A 145 -8.65 4.12 0.25
N ASP A 146 -8.69 3.70 -1.00
CA ASP A 146 -8.23 4.53 -2.11
C ASP A 146 -9.24 5.64 -2.42
N GLY A 147 -8.73 6.87 -2.50
CA GLY A 147 -9.45 8.07 -2.89
C GLY A 147 -9.77 8.07 -4.39
N ILE A 148 -10.87 8.72 -4.76
CA ILE A 148 -11.33 8.84 -6.15
C ILE A 148 -11.36 10.28 -6.65
N VAL A 149 -10.91 11.22 -5.82
CA VAL A 149 -10.92 12.66 -6.10
C VAL A 149 -9.50 13.17 -6.05
N SER A 150 -9.05 13.79 -7.14
CA SER A 150 -7.75 14.46 -7.21
C SER A 150 -7.93 15.83 -7.84
N SER A 151 -7.21 16.84 -7.35
CA SER A 151 -7.33 18.22 -7.83
C SER A 151 -6.04 19.00 -7.62
N ALA A 152 -5.43 19.46 -8.72
CA ALA A 152 -4.24 20.31 -8.66
C ALA A 152 -4.48 21.59 -7.87
N ALA A 153 -5.57 22.31 -8.17
CA ALA A 153 -5.87 23.60 -7.55
C ALA A 153 -6.13 23.48 -6.05
N ALA A 154 -6.82 22.41 -5.62
CA ALA A 154 -7.11 22.20 -4.21
C ALA A 154 -5.87 21.72 -3.43
N ALA A 155 -4.96 20.96 -4.05
CA ALA A 155 -3.65 20.66 -3.46
C ALA A 155 -2.79 21.93 -3.30
N ASP A 156 -2.72 22.78 -4.33
CA ASP A 156 -1.97 24.04 -4.28
C ASP A 156 -2.50 25.01 -3.21
N ALA A 157 -3.81 24.96 -2.91
CA ALA A 157 -4.43 25.80 -1.90
C ALA A 157 -4.10 25.41 -0.44
N ILE A 158 -3.70 24.17 -0.19
CA ILE A 158 -3.54 23.64 1.18
C ILE A 158 -2.13 23.20 1.53
N LEU A 159 -1.32 22.81 0.54
CA LEU A 159 0.06 22.40 0.76
C LEU A 159 0.88 23.60 1.24
N PRO A 160 1.75 23.43 2.26
CA PRO A 160 2.64 24.50 2.68
C PRO A 160 3.64 24.78 1.56
N GLN A 161 3.91 26.06 1.32
CA GLN A 161 4.88 26.48 0.32
C GLN A 161 6.26 26.62 0.96
N SER A 162 7.32 26.42 0.17
CA SER A 162 8.70 26.63 0.61
C SER A 162 9.02 28.09 0.98
N THR A 163 8.15 29.02 0.59
CA THR A 163 8.24 30.46 0.88
C THR A 163 7.46 30.87 2.13
N PHE A 164 6.81 29.94 2.82
CA PHE A 164 6.07 30.26 4.05
C PHE A 164 7.02 30.67 5.17
N GLU A 165 6.69 31.77 5.82
CA GLU A 165 7.27 32.17 7.10
C GLU A 165 6.83 31.21 8.21
N PHE A 166 7.57 31.19 9.33
CA PHE A 166 7.35 30.25 10.41
C PHE A 166 5.90 30.21 10.92
N GLN A 167 5.27 31.38 11.14
CA GLN A 167 3.88 31.43 11.61
C GLN A 167 2.90 30.87 10.57
N GLN A 168 3.18 31.03 9.27
CA GLN A 168 2.33 30.47 8.22
C GLN A 168 2.42 28.93 8.20
N LEU A 169 3.59 28.35 8.50
CA LEU A 169 3.75 26.92 8.68
C LEU A 169 2.99 26.42 9.91
N VAL A 170 3.09 27.12 11.05
CA VAL A 170 2.34 26.79 12.28
C VAL A 170 0.83 26.78 12.00
N ASP A 171 0.32 27.82 11.35
CA ASP A 171 -1.11 27.94 11.03
C ASP A 171 -1.56 26.87 10.02
N ASN A 172 -0.71 26.48 9.07
CA ASN A 172 -0.99 25.42 8.11
C ASN A 172 -1.07 24.04 8.80
N PHE A 173 -0.10 23.71 9.65
CA PHE A 173 -0.05 22.46 10.39
C PHE A 173 -1.18 22.35 11.43
N ALA A 174 -1.56 23.47 12.06
CA ALA A 174 -2.70 23.52 12.99
C ALA A 174 -4.03 23.12 12.31
N LYS A 175 -4.21 23.42 11.01
CA LYS A 175 -5.39 22.96 10.23
C LYS A 175 -5.45 21.44 10.07
N LYS A 176 -4.34 20.75 10.32
CA LYS A 176 -4.20 19.29 10.33
C LYS A 176 -4.12 18.72 11.75
N ASN A 177 -4.40 19.55 12.77
CA ASN A 177 -4.33 19.22 14.20
C ASN A 177 -2.91 18.86 14.68
N PHE A 178 -1.87 19.33 13.98
CA PHE A 178 -0.50 19.21 14.47
C PHE A 178 -0.12 20.41 15.35
N THR A 179 0.69 20.13 16.36
CA THR A 179 1.33 21.12 17.22
C THR A 179 2.54 21.75 16.53
N GLN A 180 3.02 22.87 17.07
CA GLN A 180 4.28 23.49 16.62
C GLN A 180 5.48 22.55 16.81
N GLU A 181 5.49 21.74 17.87
CA GLU A 181 6.53 20.74 18.10
C GLU A 181 6.53 19.69 16.98
N GLU A 182 5.35 19.18 16.60
CA GLU A 182 5.22 18.22 15.49
C GLU A 182 5.60 18.82 14.14
N LEU A 183 5.33 20.11 13.89
CA LEU A 183 5.88 20.82 12.73
C LEU A 183 7.41 20.76 12.70
N VAL A 184 8.08 21.06 13.81
CA VAL A 184 9.55 21.00 13.89
C VAL A 184 10.05 19.57 13.67
N ILE A 185 9.42 18.57 14.28
CA ILE A 185 9.77 17.15 14.12
C ILE A 185 9.62 16.71 12.66
N LEU A 186 8.47 17.00 12.03
CA LEU A 186 8.18 16.61 10.65
C LEU A 186 9.05 17.36 9.62
N SER A 187 9.47 18.58 9.93
CA SER A 187 10.44 19.33 9.12
C SER A 187 11.81 18.64 9.08
N GLY A 188 12.11 17.76 10.04
CA GLY A 188 13.31 16.91 10.05
C GLY A 188 13.39 15.93 8.87
N ALA A 189 12.30 15.73 8.12
CA ALA A 189 12.31 14.99 6.85
C ALA A 189 13.21 15.62 5.77
N HIS A 190 13.66 16.86 5.97
CA HIS A 190 14.62 17.55 5.09
C HIS A 190 16.10 17.33 5.48
N SER A 191 16.42 16.33 6.32
CA SER A 191 17.80 15.93 6.67
C SER A 191 18.47 15.08 5.60
#